data_AF-A0A892ZGR8-F1
#
_entry.id   AF-A0A892ZGR8-F1
#
_cell.length_a   1.000
_cell.length_b   1.000
_cell.length_c   1.000
_cell.angle_alpha   90.00
_cell.angle_beta   90.00
_cell.angle_gamma   90.00
#
_symmetry.space_group_name_H-M   'P 1'
#
loop_
_entity.id
_entity.type
_entity.pdbx_description
1 polymer ?
#
loop_
_entity_poly.entity_id
_entity_poly.type
_entity_poly.pdbx_seq_one_letter_code
_entity_poly.pdbx_strand_id
1 'polypeptide(L)' 'MSNQYIIRLSPQHVPTGASLQLIAAIPKRMLRKLDTESIKRYVASQHNLAYEQIESMEPFYR' A
#
# COMPACT_ATOMS: atom_id res chain seq x y z
N MET A 1 -8.74 -14.44 5.53
CA MET A 1 -8.62 -14.16 4.08
C MET A 1 -8.30 -12.69 3.88
N SER A 2 -7.13 -12.38 3.31
CA SER A 2 -6.71 -11.05 2.85
C SER A 2 -6.90 -10.92 1.34
N ASN A 3 -7.09 -9.70 0.85
CA ASN A 3 -7.01 -9.39 -0.57
C ASN A 3 -5.63 -8.80 -0.85
N GLN A 4 -5.03 -9.13 -1.99
CA GLN A 4 -3.76 -8.56 -2.38
C GLN A 4 -3.99 -7.23 -3.12
N TYR A 5 -3.14 -6.24 -2.84
CA TYR A 5 -3.17 -4.93 -3.49
C TYR A 5 -1.76 -4.60 -3.97
N ILE A 6 -1.68 -4.03 -5.17
CA ILE A 6 -0.48 -3.33 -5.64
C ILE A 6 -0.50 -1.93 -5.02
N ILE A 7 0.62 -1.55 -4.46
CA ILE A 7 0.82 -0.26 -3.81
C ILE A 7 1.93 0.44 -4.56
N ARG A 8 1.59 1.57 -5.17
CA ARG A 8 2.52 2.40 -5.93
C ARG A 8 3.13 3.41 -4.98
N LEU A 9 4.45 3.46 -4.99
CA LEU A 9 5.21 4.39 -4.20
C LEU A 9 5.57 5.63 -5.02
N SER A 10 5.50 6.79 -4.36
CA SER A 10 5.91 8.05 -4.94
C SER A 10 7.42 8.03 -5.23
N PRO A 11 7.83 8.28 -6.48
CA PRO A 11 9.25 8.26 -6.86
C PRO A 11 10.06 9.37 -6.19
N GLN A 12 9.40 10.43 -5.68
CA GLN A 12 10.07 11.53 -4.98
C GLN A 12 10.66 11.12 -3.63
N HIS A 13 10.17 10.02 -3.04
CA HIS A 13 10.54 9.59 -1.70
C HIS A 13 11.25 8.24 -1.66
N VAL A 14 11.41 7.60 -2.82
CA VAL A 14 12.03 6.28 -2.95
C VAL A 14 13.43 6.48 -3.55
N PRO A 15 14.50 5.95 -2.92
CA PRO A 15 15.84 6.09 -3.46
C PRO A 15 15.92 5.49 -4.88
N THR A 16 16.56 6.22 -5.78
CA THR A 16 16.71 5.86 -7.19
C THR A 16 17.30 4.46 -7.31
N GLY A 17 16.53 3.51 -7.84
CA GLY A 17 16.91 2.09 -7.94
C GLY A 17 16.11 1.12 -7.05
N ALA A 18 15.32 1.64 -6.11
CA ALA A 18 14.38 0.81 -5.35
C ALA A 18 13.05 0.62 -6.11
N SER A 19 12.41 -0.54 -5.89
CA SER A 19 11.13 -0.87 -6.53
C SER A 19 10.06 0.15 -6.15
N LEU A 20 9.41 0.75 -7.15
CA LEU A 20 8.31 1.69 -6.99
C LEU A 20 6.96 1.01 -6.74
N GLN A 21 6.94 -0.32 -6.68
CA GLN A 21 5.72 -1.10 -6.51
C GLN A 21 5.95 -2.21 -5.47
N LEU A 22 4.97 -2.37 -4.58
CA LEU A 22 4.94 -3.46 -3.60
C LEU A 22 3.55 -4.10 -3.54
N ILE A 23 3.52 -5.41 -3.28
CA ILE A 23 2.27 -6.15 -3.10
C ILE A 23 2.04 -6.32 -1.61
N ALA A 24 0.93 -5.78 -1.10
CA ALA A 24 0.53 -5.91 0.28
C ALA A 24 -0.75 -6.73 0.43
N ALA A 25 -0.79 -7.58 1.46
CA ALA A 25 -1.98 -8.31 1.85
C ALA A 25 -2.82 -7.45 2.82
N ILE A 26 -4.01 -7.03 2.37
CA ILE A 26 -4.91 -6.18 3.15
C ILE A 26 -6.04 -7.03 3.74
N PRO A 27 -6.29 -6.97 5.05
CA PRO A 27 -7.40 -7.68 5.67
C PRO A 27 -8.75 -7.22 5.13
N LYS A 28 -9.63 -8.16 4.73
CA LYS A 28 -10.99 -7.84 4.23
C LYS A 28 -11.81 -6.94 5.16
N ARG A 29 -11.59 -7.04 6.48
CA ARG A 29 -12.24 -6.19 7.49
C ARG A 29 -11.93 -4.70 7.32
N MET A 30 -10.74 -4.37 6.82
CA MET A 30 -10.32 -2.98 6.59
C MET A 30 -10.93 -2.42 5.31
N LEU A 31 -11.07 -3.26 4.28
CA LEU A 31 -11.71 -2.87 3.02
C LEU A 31 -13.19 -2.52 3.18
N ARG A 32 -13.90 -3.15 4.13
CA ARG A 32 -15.32 -2.85 4.40
C ARG A 32 -15.56 -1.43 4.91
N LYS A 33 -14.57 -0.83 5.58
CA LYS A 33 -14.68 0.53 6.12
C LYS A 33 -14.28 1.62 5.10
N LEU A 34 -13.72 1.24 3.94
CA LEU A 34 -13.29 2.13 2.85
C LEU A 34 -12.46 3.36 3.26
N ASP A 35 -11.89 3.37 4.47
CA ASP A 35 -11.01 4.43 4.91
C ASP A 35 -9.61 4.21 4.33
N THR A 36 -9.42 4.74 3.12
CA THR A 36 -8.17 4.65 2.35
C THR A 36 -6.97 5.12 3.17
N GLU A 37 -7.13 6.14 4.02
CA GLU A 37 -6.06 6.66 4.89
C GLU A 37 -5.62 5.61 5.92
N SER A 38 -6.58 4.97 6.59
CA SER A 38 -6.29 3.88 7.53
C SER A 38 -5.58 2.71 6.85
N ILE A 39 -5.96 2.40 5.61
CA ILE A 39 -5.33 1.34 4.82
C ILE A 39 -3.89 1.72 4.45
N LYS A 40 -3.66 2.96 3.98
CA LYS A 40 -2.32 3.49 3.69
C LYS A 40 -1.43 3.44 4.93
N ARG A 41 -1.91 3.90 6.09
CA ARG A 41 -1.17 3.86 7.36
C ARG A 41 -0.82 2.44 7.79
N TYR A 42 -1.75 1.49 7.61
CA TYR A 42 -1.49 0.09 7.90
C TYR A 42 -0.37 -0.48 7.03
N VAL A 43 -0.46 -0.27 5.72
CA VAL A 43 0.59 -0.71 4.79
C VAL A 43 1.92 -0.06 5.12
N ALA A 44 1.93 1.26 5.33
CA ALA A 44 3.11 2.03 5.68
C ALA A 44 3.80 1.44 6.91
N SER A 45 3.03 1.12 7.96
CA SER A 45 3.53 0.44 9.16
C SER A 45 4.07 -0.97 8.90
N GLN A 46 3.42 -1.76 8.04
CA GLN A 46 3.88 -3.13 7.73
C GLN A 46 5.19 -3.16 6.94
N HIS A 47 5.42 -2.15 6.10
CA HIS A 47 6.58 -2.08 5.22
C HIS A 47 7.66 -1.09 5.68
N ASN A 48 7.50 -0.51 6.88
CA ASN A 48 8.37 0.54 7.43
C ASN A 48 8.57 1.72 6.48
N LEU A 49 7.48 2.13 5.83
CA LEU A 49 7.40 3.26 4.90
C LEU A 49 6.64 4.42 5.57
N ALA A 50 6.88 5.63 5.10
CA ALA A 50 6.01 6.76 5.45
C ALA A 50 4.72 6.68 4.61
N TYR A 51 3.58 6.99 5.22
CA TYR A 51 2.27 6.93 4.53
C TYR A 51 2.20 7.87 3.32
N GLU A 52 2.97 8.96 3.34
CA GLU A 52 3.14 9.94 2.26
C GLU A 52 3.83 9.36 1.03
N GLN A 53 4.59 8.27 1.20
CA GLN A 53 5.21 7.54 0.09
C GLN A 53 4.19 6.73 -0.69
N ILE A 54 2.97 6.51 -0.19
CA ILE A 54 1.95 5.71 -0.86
C ILE A 54 1.08 6.61 -1.76
N GLU A 55 1.37 6.56 -3.05
CA GLU A 55 0.67 7.34 -4.07
C GLU A 55 -0.71 6.75 -4.34
N SER A 56 -0.75 5.47 -4.74
CA SER A 56 -2.00 4.79 -5.08
C SER A 56 -1.99 3.31 -4.67
N MET A 57 -3.20 2.76 -4.57
CA MET A 57 -3.43 1.37 -4.17
C MET A 57 -4.49 0.76 -5.09
N GLU A 58 -4.14 -0.32 -5.77
CA GLU A 58 -5.00 -1.01 -6.72
C GLU A 58 -5.15 -2.48 -6.31
N PRO A 59 -6.36 -3.06 -6.39
CA PRO A 59 -6.53 -4.48 -6.14
C PRO A 59 -5.72 -5.31 -7.14
N PHE A 60 -4.96 -6.28 -6.63
CA PHE A 60 -4.17 -7.19 -7.44
C PHE A 60 -5.02 -8.38 -7.86
N TYR A 61 -5.48 -8.37 -9.11
CA TYR A 61 -6.14 -9.51 -9.75
C TYR A 61 -5.07 -10.32 -10.50
N ARG A 62 -4.90 -11.60 -10.12
CA ARG A 62 -4.12 -12.56 -10.92
C ARG A 62 -4.97 -13.13 -12.04
#